data_AF-A0A833S132-F1
#
_entry.id   AF-A0A833S132-F1
#
_cell.length_a   1.000
_cell.length_b   1.000
_cell.length_c   1.000
_cell.angle_alpha   90.00
_cell.angle_beta   90.00
_cell.angle_gamma   90.00
#
_symmetry.space_group_name_H-M   'P 1'
#
loop_
_entity.id
_entity.type
_entity.pdbx_description
1 polymer ?
#
loop_
_entity_poly.entity_id
_entity_poly.type
_entity_poly.pdbx_seq_one_letter_code
_entity_poly.pdbx_strand_id
1 'polypeptide(L)'
;MAIAMLREGTDSETLFRQSLQKLLAVVRNICQSPENAAFRHIPKDNAHFHADLGQYPGGHQCLLAMGFKELQQGDETQPRNVFVLEEPDLSEDLDAWSSWFDELKELQSLVESKL
;
A
#
# COMPACT_ATOMS: atom_id res chain seq x y z
N MET A 1 -10.98 -11.72 0.85
CA MET A 1 -10.69 -10.28 0.69
C MET A 1 -9.51 -9.92 1.59
N ALA A 2 -8.52 -9.14 1.15
CA ALA A 2 -7.25 -8.93 1.88
C ALA A 2 -7.43 -8.34 3.29
N ILE A 3 -8.34 -7.39 3.48
CA ILE A 3 -8.65 -6.81 4.80
C ILE A 3 -9.23 -7.86 5.77
N ALA A 4 -10.03 -8.81 5.28
CA ALA A 4 -10.55 -9.90 6.11
C ALA A 4 -9.41 -10.82 6.59
N MET A 5 -8.45 -11.11 5.70
CA MET A 5 -7.25 -11.87 6.05
C MET A 5 -6.41 -11.12 7.10
N LEU A 6 -6.29 -9.79 6.98
CA LEU A 6 -5.61 -8.95 7.97
C LEU A 6 -6.30 -8.98 9.34
N ARG A 7 -7.64 -8.96 9.36
CA ARG A 7 -8.40 -9.13 10.60
C ARG A 7 -8.16 -10.49 11.24
N GLU A 8 -8.24 -11.55 10.46
CA GLU A 8 -8.00 -12.92 10.93
C GLU A 8 -6.56 -13.11 11.43
N GLY A 9 -5.57 -12.46 10.79
CA GLY A 9 -4.15 -12.63 11.11
C GLY A 9 -3.60 -11.75 12.24
N THR A 10 -4.37 -10.81 12.76
CA THR A 10 -3.91 -9.89 13.83
C THR A 10 -4.30 -10.35 15.23
N ASP A 11 -5.08 -11.43 15.37
CA ASP A 11 -5.50 -12.10 16.63
C ASP A 11 -6.13 -11.21 17.71
N SER A 12 -6.31 -9.90 17.44
CA SER A 12 -6.79 -8.89 18.38
C SER A 12 -7.35 -7.70 17.62
N GLU A 13 -8.52 -7.21 18.03
CA GLU A 13 -9.15 -6.03 17.43
C GLU A 13 -8.26 -4.78 17.54
N THR A 14 -7.46 -4.67 18.61
CA THR A 14 -6.51 -3.56 18.78
C THR A 14 -5.41 -3.59 17.74
N LEU A 15 -4.82 -4.77 17.49
CA LEU A 15 -3.77 -4.95 16.49
C LEU A 15 -4.34 -4.76 15.08
N PHE A 16 -5.53 -5.30 14.82
CA PHE A 16 -6.26 -5.07 13.58
C PHE A 16 -6.46 -3.57 13.30
N ARG A 17 -6.94 -2.82 14.29
CA ARG A 17 -7.15 -1.37 14.16
C ARG A 17 -5.85 -0.62 13.92
N GLN A 18 -4.75 -1.00 14.58
CA GLN A 18 -3.42 -0.40 14.37
C GLN A 18 -2.91 -0.68 12.95
N SER A 19 -3.02 -1.91 12.46
CA SER A 19 -2.64 -2.27 11.10
C SER A 19 -3.49 -1.54 10.04
N LEU A 20 -4.80 -1.38 10.28
CA LEU A 20 -5.66 -0.56 9.42
C LEU A 20 -5.27 0.92 9.44
N GLN A 21 -4.93 1.48 10.59
CA GLN A 21 -4.43 2.86 10.67
C GLN A 21 -3.12 3.03 9.90
N LYS A 22 -2.24 2.03 9.92
CA LYS A 22 -1.02 2.04 9.12
C LYS A 22 -1.31 1.98 7.63
N LEU A 23 -2.20 1.08 7.22
CA LEU A 23 -2.64 0.96 5.83
C LEU A 23 -3.27 2.27 5.34
N LEU A 24 -4.12 2.88 6.16
CA LEU A 24 -4.72 4.18 5.88
C LEU A 24 -3.66 5.27 5.72
N ALA A 25 -2.65 5.31 6.60
CA ALA A 25 -1.56 6.28 6.50
C ALA A 25 -0.80 6.15 5.18
N VAL A 26 -0.57 4.93 4.69
CA VAL A 26 0.04 4.70 3.36
C VAL A 26 -0.80 5.35 2.26
N VAL A 27 -2.08 5.01 2.16
CA VAL A 27 -2.95 5.52 1.08
C VAL A 27 -3.17 7.02 1.20
N ARG A 28 -3.33 7.53 2.42
CA ARG A 28 -3.52 8.96 2.67
C ARG A 28 -2.30 9.77 2.26
N ASN A 29 -1.08 9.31 2.56
CA ASN A 29 0.14 10.00 2.14
C ASN A 29 0.24 10.10 0.61
N ILE A 30 -0.16 9.04 -0.10
CA ILE A 30 -0.21 9.04 -1.57
C ILE A 30 -1.30 10.00 -2.06
N CYS A 31 -2.49 9.98 -1.47
CA CYS A 31 -3.57 10.89 -1.87
C CYS A 31 -3.22 12.37 -1.64
N GLN A 32 -2.42 12.69 -0.62
CA GLN A 32 -1.99 14.05 -0.30
C GLN A 32 -0.84 14.56 -1.18
N SER A 33 -0.02 13.66 -1.70
CA SER A 33 1.13 14.02 -2.56
C SER A 33 1.39 12.90 -3.58
N PRO A 34 0.49 12.71 -4.57
CA PRO A 34 0.56 11.60 -5.52
C PRO A 34 1.84 11.60 -6.37
N GLU A 35 2.38 12.79 -6.65
CA GLU A 35 3.64 13.00 -7.37
C GLU A 35 4.88 12.58 -6.56
N ASN A 36 4.75 12.44 -5.23
CA ASN A 36 5.85 12.02 -4.38
C ASN A 36 6.02 10.50 -4.42
N ALA A 37 6.88 10.05 -5.33
CA ALA A 37 7.20 8.63 -5.49
C ALA A 37 7.65 7.95 -4.19
N ALA A 38 8.24 8.65 -3.21
CA ALA A 38 8.68 8.04 -1.95
C ALA A 38 7.51 7.43 -1.15
N PHE A 39 6.30 7.97 -1.26
CA PHE A 39 5.10 7.39 -0.63
C PHE A 39 4.56 6.17 -1.38
N ARG A 40 4.93 6.02 -2.65
CA ARG A 40 4.54 4.91 -3.52
C ARG A 40 5.57 3.78 -3.55
N HIS A 41 6.67 3.90 -2.80
CA HIS A 41 7.73 2.90 -2.68
C HIS A 41 7.91 2.46 -1.23
N ILE A 42 7.60 1.20 -0.93
CA ILE A 42 7.69 0.65 0.42
C ILE A 42 8.69 -0.52 0.41
N PRO A 43 9.91 -0.33 0.95
CA PRO A 43 10.86 -1.43 1.09
C PRO A 43 10.27 -2.55 1.96
N LYS A 44 10.39 -3.81 1.53
CA LYS A 44 9.83 -4.96 2.29
C LYS A 44 10.56 -5.19 3.62
N ASP A 45 11.80 -4.71 3.73
CA ASP A 45 12.64 -4.74 4.93
C ASP A 45 12.45 -3.52 5.83
N ASN A 46 11.55 -2.59 5.49
CA ASN A 46 11.23 -1.44 6.35
C ASN A 46 10.67 -1.94 7.69
N ALA A 47 11.43 -1.74 8.77
CA ALA A 47 11.10 -2.24 10.10
C ALA A 47 9.76 -1.70 10.63
N HIS A 48 9.42 -0.44 10.36
CA HIS A 48 8.14 0.15 10.76
C HIS A 48 6.97 -0.44 9.98
N PHE A 49 7.15 -0.66 8.67
CA PHE A 49 6.14 -1.34 7.86
C PHE A 49 5.93 -2.78 8.35
N HIS A 50 7.02 -3.52 8.57
CA HIS A 50 6.95 -4.90 9.02
C HIS A 50 6.26 -5.02 10.38
N ALA A 51 6.65 -4.19 11.36
CA ALA A 51 6.08 -4.21 12.70
C ALA A 51 4.58 -3.85 12.73
N ASP A 52 4.11 -2.91 11.90
CA ASP A 52 2.73 -2.44 11.99
C ASP A 52 1.77 -3.19 11.06
N LEU A 53 2.27 -3.76 9.96
CA LEU A 53 1.43 -4.32 8.89
C LEU A 53 2.04 -5.56 8.22
N GLY A 54 3.32 -5.51 7.85
CA GLY A 54 3.96 -6.55 7.02
C GLY A 54 4.17 -7.90 7.70
N GLN A 55 4.13 -7.96 9.03
CA GLN A 55 4.23 -9.22 9.78
C GLN A 55 2.93 -10.03 9.78
N TYR A 56 1.79 -9.39 9.52
CA TYR A 56 0.47 -10.03 9.64
C TYR A 56 0.03 -10.65 8.31
N PRO A 57 -0.58 -11.86 8.33
CA PRO A 57 -1.29 -12.39 7.19
C PRO A 57 -2.26 -11.34 6.63
N GLY A 58 -2.29 -11.14 5.32
CA GLY A 58 -3.13 -10.12 4.70
C GLY A 58 -2.48 -8.74 4.57
N GLY A 59 -1.41 -8.41 5.31
CA GLY A 59 -0.75 -7.11 5.26
C GLY A 59 -0.15 -6.80 3.88
N HIS A 60 0.65 -7.72 3.35
CA HIS A 60 1.16 -7.61 1.97
C HIS A 60 0.03 -7.69 0.94
N GLN A 61 -0.95 -8.58 1.15
CA GLN A 61 -2.09 -8.73 0.24
C GLN A 61 -2.93 -7.45 0.16
N CYS A 62 -2.99 -6.64 1.22
CA CYS A 62 -3.64 -5.34 1.19
C CYS A 62 -2.92 -4.39 0.23
N LEU A 63 -1.58 -4.33 0.27
CA LEU A 63 -0.81 -3.53 -0.70
C LEU A 63 -1.03 -4.01 -2.14
N LEU A 64 -0.93 -5.33 -2.36
CA LEU A 64 -1.13 -5.91 -3.69
C LEU A 64 -2.54 -5.65 -4.24
N ALA A 65 -3.57 -5.75 -3.38
CA ALA A 65 -4.95 -5.46 -3.76
C ALA A 65 -5.20 -3.98 -4.08
N MET A 66 -4.36 -3.07 -3.60
CA MET A 66 -4.38 -1.65 -3.95
C MET A 66 -3.59 -1.32 -5.22
N GLY A 67 -3.04 -2.34 -5.90
CA GLY A 67 -2.29 -2.15 -7.15
C GLY A 67 -0.78 -2.01 -6.97
N PHE A 68 -0.24 -2.15 -5.76
CA PHE A 68 1.21 -2.24 -5.60
C PHE A 68 1.73 -3.52 -6.25
N LYS A 69 2.91 -3.42 -6.88
CA LYS A 69 3.67 -4.54 -7.44
C LYS A 69 4.92 -4.78 -6.61
N GLU A 70 5.39 -6.01 -6.56
CA GLU A 70 6.70 -6.31 -5.98
C GLU A 70 7.77 -6.19 -7.07
N LEU A 71 8.72 -5.29 -6.86
CA LEU A 71 9.86 -5.09 -7.75
C LEU A 71 11.16 -5.25 -6.98
N GLN A 72 12.18 -5.73 -7.68
CA GLN A 72 13.56 -5.70 -7.17
C GLN A 72 14.19 -4.38 -7.60
N GLN A 73 14.67 -3.61 -6.65
CA GLN A 73 15.38 -2.34 -6.87
C GLN A 73 16.76 -2.38 -6.22
N GLY A 74 17.63 -1.44 -6.58
CA GLY A 74 19.01 -1.38 -6.07
C GLY A 74 20.02 -1.97 -7.07
N ASP A 75 21.29 -1.86 -6.73
CA ASP A 75 22.39 -2.34 -7.58
C ASP A 75 22.56 -3.87 -7.45
N GLU A 76 23.23 -4.50 -8.41
CA GLU A 76 23.48 -5.95 -8.45
C GLU A 76 24.10 -6.52 -7.16
N THR A 77 24.82 -5.67 -6.41
CA THR A 77 25.49 -6.05 -5.17
C THR A 77 24.60 -6.00 -3.93
N GLN A 78 23.49 -5.25 -3.98
CA GLN A 78 22.56 -5.09 -2.86
C GLN A 78 21.12 -4.93 -3.37
N PRO A 79 20.53 -5.98 -3.95
CA PRO A 79 19.14 -5.94 -4.36
C PRO A 79 18.21 -5.87 -3.15
N ARG A 80 17.15 -5.07 -3.26
CA ARG A 80 16.07 -4.95 -2.28
C ARG A 80 14.72 -5.19 -2.95
N ASN A 81 13.85 -5.92 -2.27
CA ASN A 81 12.47 -6.08 -2.70
C ASN A 81 11.64 -4.89 -2.17
N VAL A 82 10.89 -4.25 -3.07
CA VAL A 82 10.14 -3.03 -2.79
C VAL A 82 8.73 -3.20 -3.35
N PHE A 83 7.72 -2.83 -2.56
CA PHE A 83 6.38 -2.63 -3.09
C PHE A 83 6.32 -1.28 -3.79
N VAL A 84 5.92 -1.27 -5.05
CA VAL A 84 5.85 -0.07 -5.89
C VAL A 84 4.46 0.10 -6.46
N LEU A 85 3.85 1.26 -6.24
CA LEU A 85 2.63 1.69 -6.94
C LEU A 85 3.04 2.63 -8.08
N GLU A 86 2.92 2.14 -9.31
CA GLU A 86 3.30 2.89 -10.51
C GLU A 86 2.20 3.88 -10.90
N GLU A 87 2.62 5.03 -11.43
CA GLU A 87 1.69 5.91 -12.14
C GLU A 87 1.36 5.30 -13.50
N PRO A 88 0.14 5.52 -14.02
CA PRO A 88 -0.21 5.06 -15.36
C PRO A 88 0.59 5.81 -16.43
N ASP A 89 0.83 5.13 -17.55
CA ASP A 89 1.43 5.75 -18.74
C ASP A 89 0.37 6.58 -19.48
N LEU A 90 0.64 7.88 -19.61
CA LEU A 90 -0.28 8.85 -20.23
C LEU A 90 -0.10 9.00 -21.74
N SER A 91 0.86 8.28 -22.34
CA SER A 91 1.10 8.37 -23.79
C SER A 91 -0.10 7.89 -24.62
N GLU A 92 -0.84 6.91 -24.10
CA GLU A 92 -1.97 6.29 -24.79
C GLU A 92 -3.34 6.69 -24.18
N ASP A 93 -3.40 7.06 -22.90
CA ASP A 93 -4.62 7.47 -22.20
C ASP A 93 -4.35 8.68 -21.28
N LEU A 94 -4.82 9.86 -21.70
CA LEU A 94 -4.64 11.11 -20.97
C LEU A 94 -5.47 11.17 -19.67
N ASP A 95 -6.53 10.37 -19.56
CA ASP A 95 -7.41 10.33 -18.39
C ASP A 95 -7.03 9.23 -17.39
N ALA A 96 -6.05 8.37 -17.74
CA ALA A 96 -5.61 7.26 -16.90
C ALA A 96 -5.13 7.73 -15.52
N TRP A 97 -4.45 8.89 -15.45
CA TRP A 97 -4.01 9.46 -14.17
C TRP A 97 -5.20 9.79 -13.26
N SER A 98 -6.23 10.44 -13.79
CA SER A 98 -7.42 10.83 -13.03
C SER A 98 -8.15 9.59 -12.50
N SER A 99 -8.31 8.57 -13.36
CA SER A 99 -8.93 7.29 -12.99
C SER A 99 -8.16 6.58 -11.88
N TRP A 100 -6.84 6.47 -12.04
CA TRP A 100 -5.94 5.89 -11.03
C TRP A 100 -6.03 6.64 -9.69
N PHE A 101 -6.05 7.97 -9.73
CA PHE A 101 -6.13 8.77 -8.53
C PHE A 101 -7.49 8.68 -7.83
N ASP A 102 -8.58 8.57 -8.59
CA ASP A 102 -9.91 8.38 -8.02
C ASP A 102 -10.07 6.98 -7.40
N GLU A 103 -9.51 5.93 -8.02
CA GLU A 103 -9.43 4.59 -7.40
C GLU A 103 -8.67 4.63 -6.06
N LEU A 104 -7.59 5.40 -5.95
CA LEU A 104 -6.88 5.58 -4.67
C LEU A 104 -7.72 6.24 -3.58
N LYS A 105 -8.56 7.23 -3.94
CA LYS A 105 -9.48 7.87 -2.99
C LYS A 105 -10.60 6.91 -2.58
N GLU A 106 -11.09 6.07 -3.49
CA GLU A 106 -12.05 5.02 -3.16
C GLU A 106 -11.44 4.01 -2.18
N LEU A 107 -10.19 3.60 -2.42
CA LEU A 107 -9.46 2.73 -1.50
C LEU A 107 -9.24 3.41 -0.14
N GLN A 108 -8.89 4.69 -0.11
CA GLN A 108 -8.79 5.45 1.14
C GLN A 108 -10.12 5.40 1.91
N SER A 109 -11.22 5.71 1.23
CA SER A 109 -12.57 5.71 1.80
C SER A 109 -12.98 4.32 2.30
N LEU A 110 -12.62 3.27 1.54
CA LEU A 110 -12.86 1.88 1.93
C LEU A 110 -12.13 1.54 3.23
N VAL A 111 -10.85 1.88 3.34
CA VAL A 111 -10.05 1.60 4.56
C VAL A 111 -10.58 2.43 5.74
N GLU A 112 -10.91 3.71 5.53
CA GLU A 112 -11.51 4.57 6.56
C GLU A 112 -12.84 4.00 7.08
N SER A 113 -13.66 3.39 6.21
CA SER A 113 -14.93 2.77 6.61
C SER A 113 -14.79 1.55 7.54
N LYS A 114 -13.56 1.01 7.69
CA LYS A 114 -13.27 -0.16 8.55
C LYS A 114 -12.71 0.22 9.93
N LEU A 115 -12.47 1.50 10.19
CA LEU A 115 -11.99 2.04 11.48
C LEU A 115 -13.14 2.47 12.40
#